data_AF-A0A0K9CNW5-F1
#
_entry.id   AF-A0A0K9CNW5-F1
#
_cell.length_a   1.000
_cell.length_b   1.000
_cell.length_c   1.000
_cell.angle_alpha   90.00
_cell.angle_beta   90.00
_cell.angle_gamma   90.00
#
_symmetry.space_group_name_H-M   'P 1'
#
loop_
_entity.id
_entity.type
_entity.pdbx_description
1 polymer ?
#
loop_
_entity_poly.entity_id
_entity_poly.type
_entity_poly.pdbx_seq_one_letter_code
_entity_poly.pdbx_strand_id
1 'polypeptide(L)'
;MEKKYEDNTIESEILKNVKDAIDKIEKKFYNIISVNGRERIRERVFCYELYHQLRLIKFDCKFDIHGELDKSGFYDVNVTPDFLFHKQGSDENYCIMEVKGEIRSNGICKDFSTLSKFLVEQKEIKAYRLAIFLLFNQSLEAFINFLKRNRKVINLNKYSEKIVILCKKDKNSKIETCTLGKIKNQL
;
A
#
# COMPACT_ATOMS: atom_id res chain seq x y z
N MET A 1 2.81 -35.92 10.56
CA MET A 1 2.93 -34.57 11.17
C MET A 1 3.61 -33.66 10.16
N GLU A 2 2.84 -33.01 9.30
CA GLU A 2 3.37 -32.04 8.34
C GLU A 2 3.65 -30.72 9.07
N LYS A 3 4.93 -30.37 9.21
CA LYS A 3 5.32 -28.99 9.52
C LYS A 3 5.01 -28.15 8.28
N LYS A 4 3.86 -27.49 8.26
CA LYS A 4 3.68 -26.27 7.46
C LYS A 4 4.64 -25.22 8.01
N TYR A 5 5.82 -25.11 7.41
CA TYR A 5 6.59 -23.88 7.50
C TYR A 5 5.76 -22.83 6.73
N GLU A 6 4.92 -22.09 7.44
CA GLU A 6 4.46 -20.80 6.94
C GLU A 6 5.73 -19.98 6.68
N ASP A 7 5.87 -19.45 5.46
CA ASP A 7 7.00 -18.61 5.06
C ASP A 7 7.04 -17.37 5.99
N ASN A 8 7.83 -17.47 7.06
CA ASN A 8 8.14 -16.40 8.01
C ASN A 8 9.14 -15.43 7.38
N THR A 9 8.78 -14.82 6.26
CA THR A 9 9.57 -13.73 5.67
C THR A 9 9.15 -12.41 6.30
N ILE A 10 10.04 -11.42 6.25
CA ILE A 10 9.73 -10.07 6.73
C ILE A 10 8.57 -9.44 5.97
N GLU A 11 8.41 -9.76 4.68
CA GLU A 11 7.29 -9.30 3.84
C GLU A 11 5.95 -9.87 4.32
N SER A 12 5.92 -11.13 4.78
CA SER A 12 4.69 -11.74 5.30
C SER A 12 4.31 -11.16 6.67
N GLU A 13 5.30 -10.88 7.53
CA GLU A 13 5.10 -10.16 8.80
C GLU A 13 4.57 -8.74 8.57
N ILE A 14 5.20 -7.96 7.68
CA ILE A 14 4.75 -6.61 7.31
C ILE A 14 3.30 -6.67 6.81
N LEU A 15 2.99 -7.58 5.89
CA LEU A 15 1.65 -7.68 5.32
C LEU A 15 0.59 -8.02 6.37
N LYS A 16 0.90 -8.93 7.30
CA LYS A 16 0.04 -9.29 8.42
C LYS A 16 -0.21 -8.07 9.33
N ASN A 17 0.86 -7.39 9.76
CA ASN A 17 0.77 -6.25 10.67
C ASN A 17 0.05 -5.05 10.03
N VAL A 18 0.24 -4.82 8.72
CA VAL A 18 -0.52 -3.82 7.96
C VAL A 18 -2.02 -4.14 7.98
N LYS A 19 -2.41 -5.41 7.77
CA LYS A 19 -3.82 -5.82 7.83
C LYS A 19 -4.41 -5.63 9.22
N ASP A 20 -3.68 -6.05 10.25
CA ASP A 20 -4.10 -5.89 11.65
C ASP A 20 -4.25 -4.40 12.02
N ALA A 21 -3.38 -3.53 11.52
CA ALA A 21 -3.48 -2.09 11.71
C ALA A 21 -4.71 -1.49 11.00
N ILE A 22 -4.96 -1.88 9.74
CA ILE A 22 -6.14 -1.43 8.98
C ILE A 22 -7.45 -1.81 9.68
N ASP A 23 -7.53 -3.02 10.25
CA ASP A 23 -8.74 -3.49 10.93
C ASP A 23 -9.04 -2.73 12.23
N LYS A 24 -8.03 -2.10 12.86
CA LYS A 24 -8.19 -1.26 14.05
C LYS A 24 -8.65 0.16 13.75
N ILE A 25 -8.48 0.65 12.52
CA ILE A 25 -8.90 2.00 12.12
C ILE A 25 -10.42 2.16 12.33
N GLU A 26 -10.85 3.16 13.09
CA GLU A 26 -12.26 3.42 13.33
C GLU A 26 -13.02 3.95 12.10
N LYS A 27 -14.34 3.73 12.05
CA LYS A 27 -15.20 4.17 10.93
C LYS A 27 -15.08 5.66 10.60
N LYS A 28 -14.87 6.52 11.62
CA LYS A 28 -14.75 7.99 11.46
C LYS A 28 -13.56 8.44 10.59
N PHE A 29 -12.59 7.56 10.35
CA PHE A 29 -11.43 7.85 9.49
C PHE A 29 -11.65 7.42 8.03
N TYR A 30 -12.66 6.59 7.75
CA TYR A 30 -13.02 6.19 6.38
C TYR A 30 -13.70 7.34 5.63
N ASN A 31 -14.52 8.13 6.33
CA ASN A 31 -15.18 9.33 5.79
C ASN A 31 -15.22 10.41 6.89
N ILE A 32 -14.82 11.63 6.53
CA ILE A 32 -15.03 12.79 7.41
C ILE A 32 -16.37 13.43 7.09
N ILE A 33 -17.08 13.86 8.13
CA ILE A 33 -18.33 14.61 7.98
C ILE A 33 -17.99 16.09 8.05
N SER A 34 -18.30 16.83 6.99
CA SER A 34 -18.10 18.28 6.95
C SER A 34 -19.25 19.02 7.63
N VAL A 35 -19.06 20.33 7.88
CA VAL A 35 -20.05 21.19 8.59
C VAL A 35 -21.44 21.20 7.96
N ASN A 36 -21.55 20.91 6.65
CA ASN A 36 -22.83 20.82 5.94
C ASN A 36 -23.41 19.39 5.90
N GLY A 37 -22.88 18.48 6.72
CA GLY A 37 -23.32 17.08 6.81
C GLY A 37 -22.84 16.16 5.67
N ARG A 38 -22.07 16.67 4.69
CA ARG A 38 -21.57 15.84 3.58
C ARG A 38 -20.36 15.03 4.01
N GLU A 39 -20.37 13.74 3.68
CA GLU A 39 -19.21 12.86 3.80
C GLU A 39 -18.17 13.16 2.72
N ARG A 40 -16.89 13.17 3.12
CA ARG A 40 -15.75 13.32 2.23
C ARG A 40 -14.68 12.30 2.58
N ILE A 41 -14.14 11.68 1.54
CA ILE A 41 -12.93 10.89 1.66
C ILE A 41 -11.74 11.85 1.76
N ARG A 42 -10.88 11.60 2.76
CA ARG A 42 -9.61 12.31 2.97
C ARG A 42 -8.52 11.28 3.25
N GLU A 43 -7.77 10.92 2.21
CA GLU A 43 -6.73 9.89 2.27
C GLU A 43 -5.74 10.16 3.41
N ARG A 44 -5.26 11.40 3.57
CA ARG A 44 -4.37 11.78 4.68
C ARG A 44 -4.90 11.50 6.07
N VAL A 45 -6.20 11.70 6.29
CA VAL A 45 -6.83 11.42 7.60
C VAL A 45 -6.79 9.92 7.89
N PHE A 46 -7.08 9.10 6.88
CA PHE A 46 -6.94 7.65 6.97
C PHE A 46 -5.48 7.23 7.19
N CYS A 47 -4.54 7.82 6.44
CA CYS A 47 -3.11 7.51 6.54
C CYS A 47 -2.54 7.86 7.92
N TYR A 48 -2.93 8.98 8.54
CA TYR A 48 -2.46 9.32 9.89
C TYR A 48 -2.92 8.32 10.94
N GLU A 49 -4.17 7.85 10.84
CA GLU A 49 -4.65 6.81 11.74
C GLU A 49 -3.98 5.46 11.46
N LEU A 50 -3.80 5.09 10.19
CA LEU A 50 -3.05 3.89 9.83
C LEU A 50 -1.61 3.94 10.37
N TYR A 51 -0.95 5.09 10.25
CA TYR A 51 0.37 5.32 10.82
C TYR A 51 0.36 5.13 12.34
N HIS A 52 -0.61 5.72 13.03
CA HIS A 52 -0.77 5.55 14.47
C HIS A 52 -0.93 4.06 14.84
N GLN A 53 -1.83 3.33 14.18
CA GLN A 53 -2.05 1.91 14.44
C GLN A 53 -0.82 1.04 14.17
N LEU A 54 -0.08 1.34 13.09
CA LEU A 54 1.20 0.67 12.79
C LEU A 54 2.24 0.92 13.88
N ARG A 55 2.34 2.15 14.42
CA ARG A 55 3.30 2.50 15.47
C ARG A 55 3.01 1.85 16.82
N LEU A 56 1.78 1.40 17.05
CA LEU A 56 1.41 0.63 18.25
C LEU A 56 1.84 -0.84 18.17
N ILE A 57 2.19 -1.33 16.98
CA ILE A 57 2.65 -2.71 16.78
C ILE A 57 4.13 -2.81 17.16
N LYS A 58 4.47 -3.82 17.96
CA LYS A 58 5.85 -4.24 18.17
C LYS A 58 6.23 -5.18 17.03
N PHE A 59 7.02 -4.68 16.08
CA PHE A 59 7.59 -5.51 15.03
C PHE A 59 8.75 -6.33 15.58
N ASP A 60 8.87 -7.58 15.15
CA ASP A 60 9.98 -8.45 15.54
C ASP A 60 11.27 -8.03 14.81
N CYS A 61 11.13 -7.49 13.59
CA CYS A 61 12.23 -6.88 12.86
C CYS A 61 12.41 -5.39 13.21
N LYS A 62 13.68 -4.96 13.33
CA LYS A 62 14.05 -3.56 13.55
C LYS A 62 14.07 -2.80 12.23
N PHE A 63 12.90 -2.32 11.80
CA PHE A 63 12.77 -1.30 10.76
C PHE A 63 11.96 -0.11 11.27
N ASP A 64 12.18 1.02 10.63
CA ASP A 64 11.48 2.28 10.82
C ASP A 64 10.32 2.38 9.84
N ILE A 65 9.22 2.99 10.30
CA ILE A 65 8.06 3.32 9.48
C ILE A 65 7.95 4.84 9.41
N HIS A 66 7.99 5.39 8.20
CA HIS A 66 7.78 6.81 7.94
C HIS A 66 6.60 7.02 7.00
N GLY A 67 5.81 8.06 7.26
CA GLY A 67 4.76 8.53 6.36
C GLY A 67 5.21 9.76 5.57
N GLU A 68 4.81 9.86 4.31
CA GLU A 68 5.09 10.99 3.40
C GLU A 68 6.55 11.48 3.42
N LEU A 69 7.53 10.57 3.54
CA LEU A 69 8.93 10.96 3.59
C LEU A 69 9.39 11.42 2.21
N ASP A 70 9.58 12.73 2.06
CA ASP A 70 10.17 13.28 0.86
C ASP A 70 11.62 12.80 0.71
N LYS A 71 11.89 12.18 -0.44
CA LYS A 71 13.21 11.70 -0.83
C LYS A 71 13.93 12.70 -1.75
N SER A 72 13.30 13.82 -2.10
CA SER A 72 13.94 14.91 -2.81
C SER A 72 15.12 15.47 -2.00
N GLY A 73 16.23 15.72 -2.67
CA GLY A 73 17.47 16.18 -2.03
C GLY A 73 18.33 15.09 -1.36
N PHE A 74 17.75 13.92 -1.05
CA PHE A 74 18.52 12.72 -0.67
C PHE A 74 18.77 11.79 -1.86
N TYR A 75 17.88 11.82 -2.86
CA TYR A 75 17.87 10.92 -4.00
C TYR A 75 17.30 11.60 -5.26
N ASP A 76 17.72 11.14 -6.45
CA ASP A 76 17.12 11.55 -7.75
C ASP A 76 15.76 10.86 -8.02
N VAL A 77 14.91 10.81 -6.99
CA VAL A 77 13.56 10.22 -7.03
C VAL A 77 12.57 11.27 -6.57
N ASN A 78 11.99 12.00 -7.53
CA ASN A 78 10.99 13.06 -7.28
C ASN A 78 9.57 12.48 -7.12
N VAL A 79 9.40 11.50 -6.24
CA VAL A 79 8.09 10.95 -5.83
C VAL A 79 8.09 10.62 -4.34
N THR A 80 6.99 10.92 -3.67
CA THR A 80 6.81 10.72 -2.22
C THR A 80 5.70 9.70 -2.01
N PRO A 81 6.00 8.46 -1.61
CA PRO A 81 4.98 7.48 -1.30
C PRO A 81 4.31 7.79 0.03
N ASP A 82 3.09 7.29 0.24
CA ASP A 82 2.36 7.49 1.50
C ASP A 82 3.11 6.89 2.69
N PHE A 83 3.72 5.70 2.54
CA PHE A 83 4.51 5.06 3.59
C PHE A 83 5.77 4.35 3.07
N LEU A 84 6.80 4.31 3.91
CA LEU A 84 8.03 3.54 3.73
C LEU A 84 8.36 2.74 4.99
N PHE A 85 8.82 1.51 4.77
CA PHE A 85 9.32 0.58 5.78
C PHE A 85 10.78 0.29 5.40
N HIS A 86 11.71 0.80 6.19
CA HIS A 86 13.15 0.78 5.89
C HIS A 86 13.96 0.85 7.17
N LYS A 87 15.26 0.61 7.12
CA LYS A 87 16.14 0.81 8.28
C LYS A 87 17.01 2.03 8.07
N GLN A 88 16.84 3.04 8.93
CA GLN A 88 17.59 4.29 8.86
C GLN A 88 19.12 4.05 8.91
N GLY A 89 19.86 4.84 8.12
CA GLY A 89 21.32 4.71 8.02
C GLY A 89 21.80 3.46 7.25
N SER A 90 20.91 2.78 6.51
CA SER A 90 21.25 1.61 5.71
C SER A 90 20.46 1.57 4.39
N ASP A 91 20.85 0.68 3.48
CA ASP A 91 20.10 0.40 2.24
C ASP A 91 19.05 -0.73 2.41
N GLU A 92 18.69 -1.09 3.64
CA GLU A 92 17.69 -2.12 3.89
C GLU A 92 16.28 -1.53 3.72
N ASN A 93 15.74 -1.70 2.51
CA ASN A 93 14.43 -1.25 2.08
C ASN A 93 13.45 -2.43 1.99
N TYR A 94 12.36 -2.40 2.77
CA TYR A 94 11.45 -3.56 2.90
C TYR A 94 10.15 -3.36 2.14
N CYS A 95 9.36 -2.36 2.50
CA CYS A 95 8.04 -2.12 1.93
C CYS A 95 7.81 -0.64 1.59
N ILE A 96 7.14 -0.40 0.47
CA ILE A 96 6.52 0.88 0.15
C ILE A 96 5.02 0.69 0.03
N MET A 97 4.24 1.72 0.38
CA MET A 97 2.79 1.64 0.32
C MET A 97 2.17 2.94 -0.18
N GLU A 98 1.17 2.79 -1.04
CA GLU A 98 0.30 3.85 -1.53
C GLU A 98 -1.14 3.54 -1.11
N VAL A 99 -1.87 4.57 -0.68
CA VAL A 99 -3.22 4.47 -0.15
C VAL A 99 -4.17 5.32 -0.99
N LYS A 100 -5.31 4.75 -1.34
CA LYS A 100 -6.37 5.41 -2.10
C LYS A 100 -7.74 5.11 -1.51
N GLY A 101 -8.59 6.13 -1.44
CA GLY A 101 -10.00 5.95 -1.04
C GLY A 101 -10.97 5.90 -2.24
N GLU A 102 -10.51 6.37 -3.40
CA GLU A 102 -11.32 6.45 -4.61
C GLU A 102 -10.58 5.88 -5.82
N ILE A 103 -11.33 5.19 -6.69
CA ILE A 103 -10.79 4.64 -7.94
C ILE A 103 -10.86 5.72 -9.02
N ARG A 104 -9.74 6.41 -9.24
CA ARG A 104 -9.57 7.42 -10.31
C ARG A 104 -8.40 7.06 -11.21
N SER A 105 -8.62 6.99 -12.52
CA SER A 105 -7.62 6.50 -13.48
C SER A 105 -6.29 7.26 -13.44
N ASN A 106 -6.34 8.59 -13.49
CA ASN A 106 -5.12 9.40 -13.45
C ASN A 106 -4.35 9.29 -12.12
N GLY A 107 -5.04 9.06 -11.01
CA GLY A 107 -4.40 8.82 -9.70
C GLY A 107 -3.71 7.47 -9.70
N ILE A 108 -4.48 6.41 -9.98
CA ILE A 108 -4.00 5.03 -9.97
C ILE A 108 -2.79 4.83 -10.91
N CYS A 109 -2.82 5.38 -12.13
CA CYS A 109 -1.66 5.33 -13.04
C CYS A 109 -0.39 5.91 -12.42
N LYS A 110 -0.52 7.05 -11.75
CA LYS A 110 0.62 7.73 -11.10
C LYS A 110 1.13 6.90 -9.93
N ASP A 111 0.24 6.37 -9.10
CA ASP A 111 0.61 5.56 -7.94
C ASP A 111 1.37 4.29 -8.38
N PHE A 112 0.87 3.57 -9.39
CA PHE A 112 1.59 2.40 -9.93
C PHE A 112 2.95 2.77 -10.54
N SER A 113 3.09 3.96 -11.14
CA SER A 113 4.38 4.48 -11.58
C SER A 113 5.31 4.74 -10.39
N THR A 114 4.81 5.33 -9.30
CA THR A 114 5.55 5.53 -8.06
C THR A 114 6.02 4.20 -7.48
N LEU A 115 5.12 3.23 -7.27
CA LEU A 115 5.45 1.90 -6.75
C LEU A 115 6.55 1.24 -7.61
N SER A 116 6.41 1.30 -8.94
CA SER A 116 7.37 0.69 -9.88
C SER A 116 8.77 1.30 -9.79
N LYS A 117 8.88 2.61 -9.54
CA LYS A 117 10.18 3.29 -9.35
C LYS A 117 10.91 2.77 -8.12
N PHE A 118 10.20 2.44 -7.04
CA PHE A 118 10.81 1.91 -5.82
C PHE A 118 11.13 0.41 -5.88
N LEU A 119 10.54 -0.34 -6.81
CA LEU A 119 10.78 -1.78 -6.97
C LEU A 119 11.97 -2.14 -7.88
N VAL A 120 12.65 -1.13 -8.41
CA VAL A 120 13.90 -1.27 -9.17
C VAL A 120 15.01 -0.49 -8.47
N GLU A 121 16.25 -0.95 -8.62
CA GLU A 121 17.42 -0.23 -8.12
C GLU A 121 17.52 1.12 -8.82
N GLN A 122 17.57 2.18 -8.02
CA GLN A 122 17.84 3.54 -8.46
C GLN A 122 19.29 3.88 -8.13
N LYS A 123 19.83 4.94 -8.74
CA LYS A 123 21.25 5.35 -8.61
C LYS A 123 21.78 5.37 -7.17
N GLU A 124 20.91 5.64 -6.20
CA GLU A 124 21.26 5.83 -4.78
C GLU A 124 20.32 5.08 -3.82
N ILE A 125 19.36 4.29 -4.33
CA ILE A 125 18.39 3.55 -3.50
C ILE A 125 18.28 2.11 -4.01
N LYS A 126 18.59 1.14 -3.15
CA LYS A 126 18.29 -0.27 -3.44
C LYS A 126 16.79 -0.51 -3.52
N ALA A 127 16.40 -1.39 -4.45
CA ALA A 127 15.00 -1.75 -4.65
C ALA A 127 14.32 -2.20 -3.34
N TYR A 128 13.09 -1.75 -3.14
CA TYR A 128 12.19 -2.28 -2.12
C TYR A 128 11.76 -3.70 -2.47
N ARG A 129 11.54 -4.53 -1.44
CA ARG A 129 11.20 -5.95 -1.60
C ARG A 129 9.72 -6.16 -1.91
N LEU A 130 8.87 -5.35 -1.28
CA LEU A 130 7.41 -5.41 -1.36
C LEU A 130 6.82 -4.03 -1.68
N ALA A 131 5.73 -4.02 -2.43
CA ALA A 131 4.86 -2.86 -2.62
C ALA A 131 3.43 -3.21 -2.22
N ILE A 132 2.78 -2.32 -1.47
CA ILE A 132 1.36 -2.45 -1.12
C ILE A 132 0.58 -1.31 -1.77
N PHE A 133 -0.50 -1.66 -2.47
CA PHE A 133 -1.49 -0.69 -2.93
C PHE A 133 -2.79 -0.94 -2.16
N LEU A 134 -3.12 -0.03 -1.24
CA LEU A 134 -4.27 -0.14 -0.36
C LEU A 134 -5.42 0.72 -0.88
N LEU A 135 -6.56 0.08 -1.13
CA LEU A 135 -7.83 0.73 -1.44
C LEU A 135 -8.80 0.57 -0.26
N PHE A 136 -9.12 1.66 0.42
CA PHE A 136 -10.21 1.68 1.40
C PHE A 136 -11.50 2.24 0.77
N ASN A 137 -12.66 1.90 1.32
CA ASN A 137 -13.97 2.17 0.72
C ASN A 137 -14.19 1.51 -0.66
N GLN A 138 -13.39 0.50 -1.01
CA GLN A 138 -13.46 -0.17 -2.31
C GLN A 138 -13.29 -1.69 -2.14
N SER A 139 -14.00 -2.47 -2.95
CA SER A 139 -13.81 -3.91 -3.03
C SER A 139 -12.77 -4.29 -4.08
N LEU A 140 -12.20 -5.49 -3.96
CA LEU A 140 -11.31 -6.04 -4.98
C LEU A 140 -12.03 -6.20 -6.33
N GLU A 141 -13.29 -6.62 -6.31
CA GLU A 141 -14.13 -6.74 -7.51
C GLU A 141 -14.28 -5.40 -8.25
N ALA A 142 -14.58 -4.32 -7.52
CA ALA A 142 -14.71 -2.97 -8.11
C ALA A 142 -13.40 -2.53 -8.77
N PHE A 143 -12.27 -2.81 -8.13
CA PHE A 143 -10.95 -2.51 -8.67
C PHE A 143 -10.63 -3.34 -9.92
N ILE A 144 -10.89 -4.65 -9.92
CA ILE A 144 -10.71 -5.50 -11.11
C ILE A 144 -11.58 -5.00 -12.27
N ASN A 145 -12.84 -4.65 -12.02
CA ASN A 145 -13.74 -4.11 -13.03
C ASN A 145 -13.25 -2.78 -13.60
N PHE A 146 -12.70 -1.92 -12.76
CA PHE A 146 -12.04 -0.69 -13.20
C PHE A 146 -10.86 -0.99 -14.12
N LEU A 147 -9.99 -1.91 -13.75
CA LEU A 147 -8.82 -2.31 -14.54
C LEU A 147 -9.21 -2.90 -15.89
N LYS A 148 -10.25 -3.74 -15.96
CA LYS A 148 -10.81 -4.28 -17.22
C LYS A 148 -11.25 -3.18 -18.18
N ARG A 149 -11.87 -2.11 -17.66
CA ARG A 149 -12.32 -0.97 -18.48
C ARG A 149 -11.17 -0.03 -18.86
N ASN A 150 -10.08 -0.05 -18.10
CA ASN A 150 -8.97 0.88 -18.25
C ASN A 150 -7.64 0.14 -18.53
N ARG A 151 -7.64 -0.80 -19.48
CA ARG A 151 -6.46 -1.62 -19.82
C ARG A 151 -5.17 -0.83 -20.09
N LYS A 152 -5.27 0.46 -20.49
CA LYS A 152 -4.12 1.37 -20.67
C LYS A 152 -3.43 1.80 -19.36
N VAL A 153 -4.11 1.71 -18.22
CA VAL A 153 -3.55 1.95 -16.86
C VAL A 153 -2.50 0.89 -16.50
N ILE A 154 -2.48 -0.22 -17.25
CA ILE A 154 -1.85 -1.49 -16.90
C ILE A 154 -0.73 -1.75 -17.91
N ASN A 155 0.25 -0.87 -17.97
CA ASN A 155 1.57 -1.26 -18.48
C ASN A 155 2.35 -1.91 -17.33
N LEU A 156 1.84 -3.07 -16.87
CA LEU A 156 2.30 -3.74 -15.66
C LEU A 156 3.58 -4.51 -15.95
N ASN A 157 4.65 -3.71 -15.90
CA ASN A 157 6.05 -4.05 -16.13
C ASN A 157 6.63 -4.80 -14.94
N LYS A 158 7.19 -5.98 -15.20
CA LYS A 158 8.25 -6.71 -14.48
C LYS A 158 8.08 -7.07 -12.98
N TYR A 159 7.31 -6.31 -12.20
CA TYR A 159 7.26 -6.39 -10.73
C TYR A 159 5.84 -6.66 -10.19
N SER A 160 4.91 -7.10 -11.04
CA SER A 160 3.52 -7.34 -10.66
C SER A 160 3.36 -8.37 -9.53
N GLU A 161 4.30 -9.31 -9.39
CA GLU A 161 4.30 -10.28 -8.28
C GLU A 161 4.74 -9.65 -6.95
N LYS A 162 5.46 -8.53 -6.97
CA LYS A 162 5.88 -7.79 -5.78
C LYS A 162 4.87 -6.75 -5.31
N ILE A 163 3.82 -6.49 -6.10
CA ILE A 163 2.77 -5.53 -5.76
C ILE A 163 1.55 -6.27 -5.23
N VAL A 164 1.29 -6.12 -3.94
CA VAL A 164 0.11 -6.66 -3.25
C VAL A 164 -0.98 -5.60 -3.20
N ILE A 165 -2.16 -5.95 -3.70
CA ILE A 165 -3.37 -5.14 -3.65
C ILE A 165 -4.15 -5.55 -2.41
N LEU A 166 -4.46 -4.58 -1.56
CA LEU A 166 -5.35 -4.72 -0.42
C LEU A 166 -6.60 -3.89 -0.67
N CYS A 167 -7.78 -4.51 -0.57
CA CYS A 167 -9.05 -3.80 -0.67
C CYS A 167 -9.85 -3.98 0.63
N LYS A 168 -10.32 -2.87 1.19
CA LYS A 168 -11.18 -2.83 2.37
C LYS A 168 -12.44 -2.05 2.02
N LYS A 169 -13.50 -2.79 1.66
CA LYS A 169 -14.77 -2.22 1.18
C LYS A 169 -15.40 -1.23 2.18
N ASP A 170 -15.32 -1.52 3.46
CA ASP A 170 -15.76 -0.63 4.55
C ASP A 170 -15.12 -1.08 5.88
N LYS A 171 -15.39 -0.37 6.99
CA LYS A 171 -14.86 -0.70 8.32
C LYS A 171 -15.09 -2.15 8.76
N ASN A 172 -16.21 -2.75 8.38
CA ASN A 172 -16.66 -4.06 8.87
C ASN A 172 -16.37 -5.20 7.88
N SER A 173 -16.09 -4.90 6.61
CA SER A 173 -15.74 -5.92 5.63
C SER A 173 -14.42 -6.61 5.97
N LYS A 174 -14.17 -7.82 5.47
CA LYS A 174 -12.80 -8.38 5.53
C LYS A 174 -11.89 -7.64 4.55
N ILE A 175 -10.58 -7.69 4.79
CA ILE A 175 -9.58 -7.23 3.82
C ILE A 175 -9.46 -8.28 2.72
N GLU A 176 -9.74 -7.90 1.49
CA GLU A 176 -9.49 -8.71 0.31
C GLU A 176 -8.03 -8.49 -0.13
N THR A 177 -7.32 -9.56 -0.52
CA THR A 177 -5.89 -9.49 -0.88
C THR A 177 -5.63 -10.23 -2.18
N CYS A 178 -4.88 -9.61 -3.09
CA CYS A 178 -4.44 -10.25 -4.33
C CYS A 178 -3.11 -9.65 -4.78
N THR A 179 -2.26 -10.41 -5.49
CA THR A 179 -1.13 -9.79 -6.18
C THR A 179 -1.60 -9.17 -7.48
N LEU A 180 -0.95 -8.11 -7.90
CA LEU A 180 -1.25 -7.46 -9.17
C LEU A 180 -1.03 -8.42 -10.36
N GLY A 181 -0.06 -9.33 -10.25
CA GLY A 181 0.16 -10.40 -11.23
C GLY A 181 -1.03 -11.36 -11.36
N LYS A 182 -1.62 -11.78 -10.24
CA LYS A 182 -2.85 -12.61 -10.25
C LYS A 182 -4.04 -11.88 -10.86
N ILE A 183 -4.19 -10.59 -10.59
CA ILE A 183 -5.25 -9.77 -11.23
C ILE A 183 -5.04 -9.72 -12.74
N LYS A 184 -3.80 -9.49 -13.20
CA LYS A 184 -3.47 -9.41 -14.63
C LYS A 184 -3.91 -10.66 -15.41
N ASN A 185 -3.78 -11.84 -14.82
CA ASN A 185 -4.22 -13.10 -15.43
C ASN A 185 -5.75 -13.22 -15.60
N GLN A 186 -6.53 -12.29 -15.05
CA GLN A 186 -8.00 -12.25 -15.09
C GLN A 186 -8.57 -11.11 -15.96
N LEU A 187 -7.70 -10.26 -16.54
CA LEU A 187 -8.08 -9.07 -17.33
C LEU A 187 -8.16 -9.35 -18.83
#